data_AF-A0A2T3NVR8-F1
#
_entry.id   AF-A0A2T3NVR8-F1
#
_cell.length_a   1.000
_cell.length_b   1.000
_cell.length_c   1.000
_cell.angle_alpha   90.00
_cell.angle_beta   90.00
_cell.angle_gamma   90.00
#
_symmetry.space_group_name_H-M   'P 1'
#
loop_
_entity.id
_entity.type
_entity.pdbx_description
1 polymer ?
#
loop_
_entity_poly.entity_id
_entity_poly.type
_entity_poly.pdbx_seq_one_letter_code
_entity_poly.pdbx_strand_id
1 'polypeptide(L)'
;MTEVNLDDVRRQLTELSFKADKMRIVTVEAMDEEALEACTKAEGECFYNSYMNVVYGKGERYVLGYRCEETVIDHAIIRKGDKYYDPTLQAEGDFKPYQYAILTEFQVFDMMTHAKSNKDFPPDVDYLLKKANKFKNVIDVEKLKAKK
;
A
#
# COMPACT_ATOMS: atom_id res chain seq x y z
N MET A 1 13.72 15.82 -9.33
CA MET A 1 13.33 14.92 -8.24
C MET A 1 13.63 15.65 -6.95
N THR A 2 12.61 16.00 -6.17
CA THR A 2 12.82 16.46 -4.80
C THR A 2 13.30 15.25 -4.01
N GLU A 3 14.49 15.34 -3.41
CA GLU A 3 15.03 14.30 -2.56
C GLU A 3 14.08 14.14 -1.36
N VAL A 4 13.44 12.97 -1.25
CA VAL A 4 12.48 12.72 -0.17
C VAL A 4 13.25 12.59 1.13
N ASN A 5 13.01 13.51 2.07
CA ASN A 5 13.62 13.44 3.38
C ASN A 5 12.98 12.31 4.19
N LEU A 6 13.68 11.18 4.30
CA LEU A 6 13.19 10.01 5.02
C LEU A 6 12.98 10.27 6.51
N ASP A 7 13.66 11.25 7.10
CA ASP A 7 13.44 11.62 8.50
C ASP A 7 12.11 12.38 8.68
N ASP A 8 11.72 13.22 7.71
CA ASP A 8 10.41 13.85 7.69
C ASP A 8 9.30 12.80 7.48
N VAL A 9 9.52 11.83 6.59
CA VAL A 9 8.59 10.70 6.39
C VAL A 9 8.42 9.91 7.69
N ARG A 10 9.52 9.58 8.39
CA ARG A 10 9.47 8.87 9.67
C ARG A 10 8.73 9.68 10.74
N ARG A 11 8.92 11.01 10.77
CA ARG A 11 8.18 11.89 11.66
C ARG A 11 6.68 11.84 11.37
N GLN A 12 6.27 11.99 10.11
CA GLN A 12 4.86 11.92 9.70
C GLN A 12 4.22 10.56 10.02
N LEU A 13 4.91 9.45 9.74
CA LEU A 13 4.43 8.11 10.10
C LEU A 13 4.27 7.96 11.62
N THR A 14 5.23 8.47 12.40
CA THR A 14 5.15 8.47 13.86
C THR A 14 3.97 9.31 14.35
N GLU A 15 3.71 10.47 13.74
CA GLU A 15 2.53 11.29 14.01
C GLU A 15 1.23 10.54 13.70
N LEU A 16 1.19 9.73 12.66
CA LEU A 16 0.05 8.85 12.33
C LEU A 16 -0.09 7.63 13.27
N SER A 17 0.68 7.56 14.35
CA SER A 17 0.69 6.47 15.35
C SER A 17 1.27 5.15 14.82
N PHE A 18 2.17 5.24 13.84
CA PHE A 18 2.93 4.10 13.35
C PHE A 18 4.34 4.04 13.96
N LYS A 19 4.89 2.83 14.01
CA LYS A 19 6.28 2.56 14.43
C LYS A 19 7.22 2.72 13.24
N ALA A 20 7.54 3.96 12.90
CA ALA A 20 8.30 4.29 11.70
C ALA A 20 9.68 3.59 11.64
N ASP A 21 10.29 3.31 12.79
CA ASP A 21 11.55 2.57 12.93
C ASP A 21 11.45 1.10 12.50
N LYS A 22 10.24 0.53 12.50
CA LYS A 22 9.96 -0.86 12.14
C LYS A 22 9.45 -1.01 10.71
N MET A 23 9.24 0.09 10.02
CA MET A 23 8.73 0.08 8.66
C MET A 23 9.86 -0.12 7.67
N ARG A 24 9.63 -1.02 6.73
CA ARG A 24 10.53 -1.20 5.60
C ARG A 24 10.16 -0.20 4.51
N ILE A 25 11.13 0.60 4.12
CA ILE A 25 11.03 1.49 2.96
C ILE A 25 11.57 0.73 1.74
N VAL A 26 10.78 0.71 0.67
CA VAL A 26 11.10 0.03 -0.58
C VAL A 26 10.98 1.00 -1.74
N THR A 27 11.62 0.67 -2.86
CA THR A 27 11.41 1.37 -4.12
C THR A 27 10.30 0.67 -4.89
N VAL A 28 9.31 1.45 -5.33
CA VAL A 28 8.27 0.99 -6.27
C VAL A 28 8.77 1.24 -7.67
N GLU A 29 8.82 0.19 -8.48
CA GLU A 29 9.33 0.21 -9.85
C GLU A 29 8.19 0.17 -10.86
N ALA A 30 8.51 0.53 -12.11
CA ALA A 30 7.60 0.34 -13.23
C ALA A 30 7.48 -1.16 -13.51
N MET A 31 6.26 -1.61 -13.74
CA MET A 31 5.93 -2.92 -14.26
C MET A 31 6.19 -2.96 -15.78
N ASP A 32 6.54 -4.13 -16.32
CA ASP A 32 6.64 -4.33 -17.77
C ASP A 32 5.28 -4.05 -18.45
N GLU A 33 5.29 -3.44 -19.63
CA GLU A 33 4.08 -3.00 -20.36
C GLU A 33 3.09 -4.16 -20.59
N GLU A 34 3.56 -5.34 -21.00
CA GLU A 34 2.72 -6.53 -21.18
C GLU A 34 2.03 -6.97 -19.88
N ALA A 35 2.73 -6.82 -18.75
CA ALA A 35 2.18 -7.14 -17.44
C ALA A 35 1.20 -6.07 -16.96
N LEU A 36 1.44 -4.80 -17.29
CA LEU A 36 0.56 -3.68 -17.02
C LEU A 36 -0.77 -3.78 -17.81
N GLU A 37 -0.71 -4.02 -19.12
CA GLU A 37 -1.90 -4.25 -19.97
C GLU A 37 -2.74 -5.43 -19.46
N ALA A 38 -2.08 -6.46 -18.92
CA ALA A 38 -2.77 -7.59 -18.32
C ALA A 38 -3.42 -7.27 -16.96
N CYS A 39 -3.01 -6.18 -16.30
CA CYS A 39 -3.59 -5.67 -15.07
C CYS A 39 -4.75 -4.70 -15.32
N THR A 40 -4.73 -3.98 -16.45
CA THR A 40 -5.61 -2.83 -16.73
C THR A 40 -6.33 -3.05 -18.06
N LYS A 41 -7.65 -3.31 -18.04
CA LYS A 41 -8.41 -3.54 -19.29
C LYS A 41 -9.07 -2.29 -19.88
N ALA A 42 -9.10 -1.17 -19.14
CA ALA A 42 -9.76 0.06 -19.57
C ALA A 42 -9.06 1.32 -19.04
N GLU A 43 -8.95 2.33 -19.89
CA GLU A 43 -8.49 3.67 -19.55
C GLU A 43 -9.57 4.39 -18.71
N GLY A 44 -9.19 4.96 -17.56
CA GLY A 44 -10.12 5.70 -16.69
C GLY A 44 -10.99 4.87 -15.73
N GLU A 45 -10.80 3.55 -15.64
CA GLU A 45 -11.40 2.76 -14.54
C GLU A 45 -10.67 3.06 -13.22
N CYS A 46 -11.39 3.59 -12.23
CA CYS A 46 -10.85 3.74 -10.89
C CYS A 46 -10.58 2.34 -10.31
N PHE A 47 -9.30 2.02 -10.07
CA PHE A 47 -8.79 0.67 -9.76
C PHE A 47 -9.34 0.03 -8.48
N TYR A 48 -10.19 0.75 -7.75
CA TYR A 48 -10.92 0.26 -6.58
C TYR A 48 -11.65 -1.08 -6.86
N ASN A 49 -12.22 -1.27 -8.06
CA ASN A 49 -12.88 -2.55 -8.42
C ASN A 49 -11.95 -3.62 -9.03
N SER A 50 -10.80 -3.24 -9.59
CA SER A 50 -9.88 -4.14 -10.31
C SER A 50 -8.69 -4.62 -9.47
N TYR A 51 -8.43 -4.01 -8.31
CA TYR A 51 -7.34 -4.39 -7.40
C TYR A 51 -7.38 -5.86 -6.99
N MET A 52 -8.59 -6.40 -6.77
CA MET A 52 -8.80 -7.82 -6.54
C MET A 52 -8.30 -8.63 -7.76
N ASN A 53 -8.72 -8.32 -8.98
CA ASN A 53 -8.32 -9.09 -10.17
C ASN A 53 -6.81 -9.06 -10.43
N VAL A 54 -6.16 -7.92 -10.18
CA VAL A 54 -4.71 -7.75 -10.29
C VAL A 54 -3.98 -8.58 -9.22
N VAL A 55 -4.43 -8.54 -7.96
CA VAL A 55 -3.84 -9.33 -6.88
C VAL A 55 -4.14 -10.82 -7.01
N TYR A 56 -5.34 -11.23 -7.48
CA TYR A 56 -5.69 -12.64 -7.67
C TYR A 56 -4.97 -13.30 -8.84
N GLY A 57 -4.72 -12.54 -9.91
CA GLY A 57 -4.20 -13.09 -11.16
C GLY A 57 -2.72 -12.82 -11.41
N LYS A 58 -2.14 -11.76 -10.81
CA LYS A 58 -0.86 -11.19 -11.26
C LYS A 58 0.08 -10.77 -10.12
N GLY A 59 -0.45 -10.43 -8.95
CA GLY A 59 0.32 -10.15 -7.74
C GLY A 59 0.38 -11.36 -6.80
N GLU A 60 1.41 -11.42 -5.95
CA GLU A 60 1.48 -12.45 -4.90
C GLU A 60 0.98 -11.90 -3.57
N ARG A 61 1.18 -10.60 -3.34
CA ARG A 61 0.76 -9.91 -2.12
C ARG A 61 0.20 -8.54 -2.45
N TYR A 62 -0.88 -8.20 -1.75
CA TYR A 62 -1.39 -6.84 -1.65
C TYR A 62 -0.58 -6.13 -0.56
N VAL A 63 -0.01 -4.97 -0.88
CA VAL A 63 0.85 -4.24 0.03
C VAL A 63 0.19 -2.90 0.35
N LEU A 64 -0.09 -2.69 1.62
CA LEU A 64 -0.64 -1.44 2.13
C LEU A 64 0.47 -0.64 2.82
N GLY A 65 0.43 0.67 2.66
CA GLY A 65 1.58 1.52 2.90
C GLY A 65 1.33 2.98 2.61
N TYR A 66 2.42 3.74 2.62
CA TYR A 66 2.42 5.15 2.28
C TYR A 66 3.46 5.44 1.21
N ARG A 67 3.05 6.20 0.18
CA ARG A 67 4.00 6.82 -0.74
C ARG A 67 4.77 7.92 -0.02
N CYS A 68 6.08 7.89 -0.12
CA CYS A 68 6.97 8.84 0.52
C CYS A 68 7.17 10.04 -0.39
N GLU A 69 6.43 11.11 -0.14
CA GLU A 69 6.58 12.42 -0.78
C GLU A 69 6.82 13.51 0.28
N GLU A 70 6.60 14.79 -0.06
CA GLU A 70 6.61 15.88 0.92
C GLU A 70 5.59 15.62 2.05
N THR A 71 4.39 15.15 1.66
CA THR A 71 3.40 14.59 2.59
C THR A 71 3.20 13.12 2.27
N VAL A 72 3.15 12.25 3.29
CA VAL A 72 2.87 10.83 3.08
C VAL A 72 1.44 10.63 2.60
N ILE A 73 1.27 9.86 1.51
CA ILE A 73 -0.03 9.60 0.90
C ILE A 73 -0.34 8.11 1.08
N ASP A 74 -1.50 7.78 1.66
CA ASP A 74 -1.93 6.39 1.78
C ASP A 74 -2.16 5.83 0.39
N HIS A 75 -1.54 4.68 0.12
CA HIS A 75 -1.65 4.09 -1.19
C HIS A 75 -1.45 2.58 -1.06
N ALA A 76 -2.07 1.83 -1.95
CA ALA A 76 -1.82 0.41 -2.06
C ALA A 76 -0.97 0.13 -3.29
N ILE A 77 -0.16 -0.91 -3.20
CA ILE A 77 0.67 -1.40 -4.30
C ILE A 77 0.63 -2.93 -4.31
N ILE A 78 1.25 -3.55 -5.30
CA ILE A 78 1.39 -5.00 -5.37
C ILE A 78 2.85 -5.43 -5.26
N ARG A 79 3.07 -6.60 -4.66
CA ARG A 79 4.36 -7.29 -4.70
C ARG A 79 4.27 -8.51 -5.60
N LYS A 80 5.30 -8.68 -6.43
CA LYS A 80 5.48 -9.86 -7.30
C LYS A 80 6.97 -10.25 -7.26
N GLY A 81 7.26 -11.42 -6.70
CA GLY A 81 8.62 -11.82 -6.35
C GLY A 81 9.22 -10.88 -5.30
N ASP A 82 10.38 -10.31 -5.60
CA ASP A 82 11.10 -9.41 -4.68
C ASP A 82 10.89 -7.91 -4.99
N LYS A 83 10.02 -7.61 -5.95
CA LYS A 83 9.78 -6.25 -6.45
C LYS A 83 8.36 -5.76 -6.13
N TYR A 84 8.22 -4.44 -6.12
CA TYR A 84 6.99 -3.72 -5.77
C TYR A 84 6.58 -2.83 -6.93
N TYR A 85 5.28 -2.81 -7.23
CA TYR A 85 4.75 -2.15 -8.41
C TYR A 85 3.42 -1.46 -8.10
N ASP A 86 3.20 -0.32 -8.74
CA ASP A 86 1.96 0.44 -8.66
C ASP A 86 1.34 0.56 -10.07
N PRO A 87 0.62 -0.49 -10.50
CA PRO A 87 0.02 -0.52 -11.83
C PRO A 87 -1.07 0.54 -12.00
N THR A 88 -1.69 1.01 -10.91
CA THR A 88 -2.69 2.08 -10.95
C THR A 88 -2.04 3.39 -11.40
N LEU A 89 -1.02 3.85 -10.68
CA LEU A 89 -0.32 5.08 -11.04
C LEU A 89 0.37 4.95 -12.40
N GLN A 90 0.88 3.77 -12.72
CA GLN A 90 1.54 3.54 -14.00
C GLN A 90 0.59 3.60 -15.20
N ALA A 91 -0.65 3.13 -15.04
CA ALA A 91 -1.66 3.22 -16.09
C ALA A 91 -2.13 4.67 -16.35
N GLU A 92 -1.91 5.59 -15.41
CA GLU A 92 -2.24 7.02 -15.57
C GLU A 92 -1.19 7.80 -16.39
N GLY A 93 -0.03 7.19 -16.72
CA GLY A 93 0.94 7.77 -17.65
C GLY A 93 2.38 7.78 -17.13
N ASP A 94 2.99 8.97 -16.99
CA ASP A 94 4.43 9.16 -16.70
C ASP A 94 4.83 8.65 -15.30
N PHE A 95 4.99 7.34 -15.20
CA PHE A 95 5.40 6.65 -13.98
C PHE A 95 6.86 6.95 -13.66
N LYS A 96 7.09 7.40 -12.43
CA LYS A 96 8.44 7.57 -11.88
C LYS A 96 8.59 6.71 -10.64
N PRO A 97 9.68 5.92 -10.55
CA PRO A 97 9.97 5.15 -9.34
C PRO A 97 9.97 6.05 -8.10
N TYR A 98 9.42 5.54 -7.01
CA TYR A 98 9.26 6.30 -5.78
C TYR A 98 9.52 5.44 -4.54
N GLN A 99 9.84 6.09 -3.42
CA GLN A 99 10.01 5.40 -2.13
C GLN A 99 8.65 5.17 -1.47
N TYR A 100 8.49 4.03 -0.82
CA TYR A 100 7.24 3.61 -0.23
C TYR A 100 7.46 2.91 1.10
N ALA A 101 6.74 3.33 2.14
CA ALA A 101 6.80 2.76 3.47
C ALA A 101 5.73 1.68 3.64
N ILE A 102 6.15 0.42 3.82
CA ILE A 102 5.23 -0.70 3.96
C ILE A 102 4.64 -0.74 5.38
N LEU A 103 3.31 -0.67 5.47
CA LEU A 103 2.57 -0.96 6.70
C LEU A 103 2.41 -2.47 6.87
N THR A 104 1.90 -3.15 5.85
CA THR A 104 1.62 -4.58 5.91
C THR A 104 1.49 -5.19 4.52
N GLU A 105 1.65 -6.51 4.45
CA GLU A 105 1.45 -7.29 3.25
C GLU A 105 0.39 -8.35 3.53
N PHE A 106 -0.63 -8.42 2.67
CA PHE A 106 -1.68 -9.41 2.74
C PHE A 106 -1.51 -10.44 1.63
N GLN A 107 -1.65 -11.72 1.98
CA GLN A 107 -1.72 -12.76 0.95
C GLN A 107 -3.07 -12.74 0.26
N VAL A 108 -3.10 -13.24 -0.97
CA VAL A 108 -4.32 -13.38 -1.77
C VAL A 108 -5.46 -14.08 -1.01
N PHE A 109 -5.15 -15.10 -0.19
CA PHE A 109 -6.15 -15.82 0.59
C PHE A 109 -6.72 -14.99 1.76
N ASP A 110 -5.87 -14.18 2.42
CA ASP A 110 -6.32 -13.25 3.46
C ASP A 110 -7.29 -12.23 2.85
N MET A 111 -6.96 -11.75 1.65
CA MET A 111 -7.82 -10.84 0.89
C MET A 111 -9.18 -11.48 0.53
N MET A 112 -9.22 -12.77 0.15
CA MET A 112 -10.50 -13.47 -0.12
C MET A 112 -11.35 -13.56 1.13
N THR A 113 -10.72 -13.87 2.25
CA THR A 113 -11.42 -14.02 3.52
C THR A 113 -12.01 -12.68 3.94
N HIS A 114 -11.26 -11.58 3.76
CA HIS A 114 -11.75 -10.23 3.98
C HIS A 114 -12.92 -9.88 3.06
N ALA A 115 -12.78 -10.04 1.75
CA ALA A 115 -13.82 -9.71 0.76
C ALA A 115 -15.13 -10.49 0.97
N LYS A 116 -15.05 -11.73 1.46
CA LYS A 116 -16.25 -12.53 1.81
C LYS A 116 -16.95 -12.04 3.07
N SER A 117 -16.19 -11.52 4.03
CA SER A 117 -16.70 -11.10 5.35
C SER A 117 -17.16 -9.65 5.40
N ASN A 118 -16.58 -8.78 4.56
CA ASN A 118 -16.88 -7.37 4.45
C ASN A 118 -16.95 -7.07 2.95
N LYS A 119 -18.15 -6.73 2.45
CA LYS A 119 -18.35 -6.38 1.04
C LYS A 119 -17.65 -5.07 0.64
N ASP A 120 -17.27 -4.28 1.63
CA ASP A 120 -16.53 -3.05 1.44
C ASP A 120 -15.03 -3.34 1.47
N PHE A 121 -14.50 -3.43 0.25
CA PHE A 121 -13.14 -3.05 -0.13
C PHE A 121 -11.97 -3.91 0.43
N PRO A 122 -10.84 -4.03 -0.30
CA PRO A 122 -9.59 -4.51 0.28
C PRO A 122 -9.22 -3.72 1.56
N PRO A 123 -8.53 -4.34 2.54
CA PRO A 123 -8.15 -3.67 3.78
C PRO A 123 -7.37 -2.38 3.51
N ASP A 124 -7.87 -1.26 4.02
CA ASP A 124 -7.25 0.06 3.94
C ASP A 124 -6.56 0.45 5.26
N VAL A 125 -6.00 1.66 5.31
CA VAL A 125 -5.34 2.17 6.53
C VAL A 125 -6.32 2.25 7.69
N ASP A 126 -7.55 2.70 7.44
CA ASP A 126 -8.60 2.80 8.47
C ASP A 126 -8.95 1.43 9.06
N TYR A 127 -8.98 0.39 8.24
CA TYR A 127 -9.14 -0.99 8.67
C TYR A 127 -8.01 -1.39 9.63
N LEU A 128 -6.76 -1.10 9.28
CA LEU A 128 -5.61 -1.38 10.15
C LEU A 128 -5.73 -0.69 11.50
N LEU A 129 -6.07 0.61 11.50
CA LEU A 129 -6.24 1.40 12.72
C LEU A 129 -7.40 0.88 13.58
N LYS A 130 -8.53 0.49 12.98
CA LYS A 130 -9.66 -0.16 13.68
C LYS A 130 -9.26 -1.50 14.29
N LYS A 131 -8.29 -2.21 13.69
CA LYS A 131 -7.75 -3.49 14.17
C LYS A 131 -6.37 -3.35 14.79
N ALA A 132 -5.99 -2.17 15.30
CA ALA A 132 -4.62 -1.86 15.74
C ALA A 132 -3.99 -2.90 16.68
N ASN A 133 -4.79 -3.51 17.57
CA ASN A 133 -4.33 -4.58 18.47
C ASN A 133 -3.74 -5.81 17.74
N LYS A 134 -4.24 -6.12 16.53
CA LYS A 134 -3.72 -7.20 15.67
C LYS A 134 -2.42 -6.82 14.96
N PHE A 135 -2.19 -5.53 14.75
CA PHE A 135 -1.05 -4.98 14.01
C PHE A 135 -0.08 -4.19 14.92
N LYS A 136 0.02 -4.58 16.20
CA LYS A 136 0.88 -3.94 17.22
C LYS A 136 2.38 -3.92 16.88
N ASN A 137 2.80 -4.73 15.91
CA ASN A 137 4.17 -4.75 15.38
C ASN A 137 4.49 -3.49 14.58
N VAL A 138 3.51 -2.89 13.90
CA VAL A 138 3.69 -1.71 13.04
C VAL A 138 2.90 -0.49 13.53
N ILE A 139 1.87 -0.69 14.37
CA ILE A 139 1.09 0.39 15.00
C ILE A 139 1.51 0.58 16.45
N ASP A 140 1.67 1.84 16.85
CA ASP A 140 1.75 2.26 18.24
C ASP A 140 0.34 2.41 18.82
N VAL A 141 -0.15 1.30 19.38
CA VAL A 141 -1.49 1.21 19.97
C VAL A 141 -1.66 2.16 21.15
N GLU A 142 -0.60 2.40 21.93
CA GLU A 142 -0.68 3.26 23.11
C GLU A 142 -0.81 4.73 22.69
N LYS A 143 0.01 5.15 21.71
CA LYS A 143 -0.11 6.48 21.10
C LYS A 143 -1.46 6.69 20.43
N LEU A 144 -1.98 5.67 19.73
CA LEU A 144 -3.28 5.74 19.08
C LEU A 144 -4.43 5.93 20.08
N LYS A 145 -4.38 5.26 21.23
CA LYS A 145 -5.36 5.44 22.31
C LYS A 145 -5.29 6.83 22.94
N ALA A 146 -4.08 7.36 23.15
CA ALA A 146 -3.88 8.67 23.76
C ALA A 146 -4.39 9.85 22.90
N LYS A 147 -4.65 9.61 21.61
CA LYS A 147 -5.21 10.60 20.67
C LYS A 147 -6.74 10.60 20.61
N LYS A 148 -7.41 9.60 21.18
CA LYS A 148 -8.88 9.51 21.24
C LYS A 148 -9.40 10.11 22.52
#